data_AF-A0A432T6D0-F1
#
_entry.id   AF-A0A432T6D0-F1
#
_cell.length_a   1.000
_cell.length_b   1.000
_cell.length_c   1.000
_cell.angle_alpha   90.00
_cell.angle_beta   90.00
_cell.angle_gamma   90.00
#
_symmetry.space_group_name_H-M   'P 1'
#
loop_
_entity.id
_entity.type
_entity.pdbx_description
1 polymer ?
#
loop_
_entity_poly.entity_id
_entity_poly.type
_entity_poly.pdbx_seq_one_letter_code
_entity_poly.pdbx_strand_id
1 'polypeptide(L)'
;MKKIILIASMLLLTPAFAQFQAQIYTIAPKLKEKMIEGNSWHKGCPVDVMDLRYLKLTYVDFEGLDQIGELIVHKNIANDIVHVMEALYTMRYPIYKMQLVSDHKGDDWQSIEAGNTSAF
;
A
#
# COMPACT_ATOMS: atom_id res chain seq x y z
N MET A 1 41.34 19.91 -43.51
CA MET A 1 41.36 19.78 -42.04
C MET A 1 39.92 19.79 -41.52
N LYS A 2 39.28 18.62 -41.32
CA LYS A 2 37.96 18.53 -40.69
C LYS A 2 38.14 17.83 -39.35
N LYS A 3 38.00 18.58 -38.25
CA LYS A 3 38.03 18.04 -36.88
C LYS A 3 36.69 17.36 -36.62
N ILE A 4 36.68 16.03 -36.53
CA ILE A 4 35.52 15.25 -36.11
C ILE A 4 35.49 15.32 -34.58
N ILE A 5 34.52 16.05 -34.03
CA ILE A 5 34.26 16.08 -32.59
C ILE A 5 33.34 14.90 -32.30
N LEU A 6 33.89 13.83 -31.72
CA LEU A 6 33.07 12.76 -31.13
C LEU A 6 32.46 13.28 -29.83
N ILE A 7 31.17 13.59 -29.87
CA ILE A 7 30.37 13.82 -28.67
C ILE A 7 30.01 12.43 -28.13
N ALA A 8 30.70 11.98 -27.09
CA ALA A 8 30.32 10.80 -26.34
C ALA A 8 29.03 11.11 -25.56
N SER A 9 27.89 10.68 -26.07
CA SER A 9 26.62 10.71 -25.35
C SER A 9 26.67 9.63 -24.26
N MET A 10 26.98 10.05 -23.03
CA MET A 10 26.95 9.19 -21.86
C MET A 10 25.47 8.99 -21.48
N LEU A 11 24.87 7.87 -21.89
CA LEU A 11 23.56 7.46 -21.37
C LEU A 11 23.71 7.19 -19.87
N LEU A 12 23.26 8.14 -19.04
CA LEU A 12 23.06 7.91 -17.62
C LEU A 12 21.90 6.91 -17.48
N LEU A 13 22.20 5.63 -17.23
CA LEU A 13 21.23 4.74 -16.61
C LEU A 13 21.01 5.27 -15.20
N THR A 14 19.97 6.07 -15.00
CA THR A 14 19.44 6.30 -13.66
C THR A 14 18.97 4.94 -13.15
N PRO A 15 19.58 4.36 -12.10
CA PRO A 15 18.91 3.25 -11.42
C PRO A 15 17.55 3.80 -10.99
N ALA A 16 16.49 3.12 -11.37
CA ALA A 16 15.17 3.37 -10.79
C ALA A 16 15.29 2.99 -9.32
N PHE A 17 15.71 3.94 -8.48
CA PHE A 17 15.56 3.78 -7.05
C PHE A 17 14.06 3.61 -6.83
N ALA A 18 13.70 2.46 -6.29
CA ALA A 18 12.34 2.22 -5.89
C ALA A 18 11.97 3.34 -4.90
N GLN A 19 10.85 4.01 -5.19
CA GLN A 19 10.40 5.20 -4.47
C GLN A 19 9.09 4.83 -3.80
N PHE A 20 8.84 5.39 -2.62
CA PHE A 20 7.53 5.31 -2.00
C PHE A 20 6.45 5.81 -2.97
N GLN A 21 5.46 4.96 -3.22
CA GLN A 21 4.27 5.31 -4.00
C GLN A 21 3.07 5.01 -3.14
N ALA A 22 2.06 5.89 -3.19
CA ALA A 22 0.80 5.68 -2.50
C ALA A 22 -0.35 6.25 -3.32
N GLN A 23 -1.47 5.54 -3.32
CA GLN A 23 -2.70 5.95 -3.97
C GLN A 23 -3.87 5.72 -3.01
N ILE A 24 -4.73 6.72 -2.89
CA ILE A 24 -5.92 6.70 -2.05
C ILE A 24 -7.14 6.66 -2.96
N TYR A 25 -7.97 5.66 -2.78
CA TYR A 25 -9.20 5.44 -3.55
C TYR A 25 -10.42 5.45 -2.64
N THR A 26 -11.57 5.84 -3.19
CA THR A 26 -12.86 5.45 -2.63
C THR A 26 -13.05 3.94 -2.78
N ILE A 27 -13.88 3.33 -1.93
CA ILE A 27 -14.19 1.90 -2.06
C ILE A 27 -15.05 1.68 -3.32
N ALA A 28 -14.47 1.05 -4.34
CA ALA A 28 -15.16 0.68 -5.56
C ALA A 28 -16.18 -0.45 -5.29
N PRO A 29 -17.25 -0.60 -6.10
CA PRO A 29 -18.27 -1.64 -5.90
C PRO A 29 -17.69 -3.05 -5.77
N LYS A 30 -16.74 -3.42 -6.64
CA LYS A 30 -16.07 -4.73 -6.59
C LYS A 30 -15.27 -4.95 -5.30
N LEU A 31 -14.66 -3.88 -4.75
CA LEU A 31 -13.94 -3.99 -3.48
C LEU A 31 -14.93 -4.13 -2.32
N LYS A 32 -16.06 -3.41 -2.36
CA LYS A 32 -17.13 -3.58 -1.37
C LYS A 32 -17.69 -5.01 -1.38
N GLU A 33 -17.88 -5.61 -2.55
CA GLU A 33 -18.28 -7.03 -2.68
C GLU A 33 -17.25 -7.94 -2.00
N LYS A 34 -15.96 -7.76 -2.28
CA LYS A 34 -14.87 -8.49 -1.60
C LYS A 34 -14.92 -8.33 -0.07
N MET A 35 -15.21 -7.12 0.43
CA MET A 35 -15.32 -6.87 1.87
C MET A 35 -16.51 -7.59 2.50
N ILE A 36 -17.65 -7.66 1.80
CA ILE A 36 -18.84 -8.39 2.26
C ILE A 36 -18.58 -9.90 2.25
N GLU A 37 -18.05 -10.43 1.15
CA GLU A 37 -17.71 -11.86 1.02
C GLU A 37 -16.63 -12.29 2.03
N GLY A 38 -15.68 -11.39 2.31
CA GLY A 38 -14.64 -11.56 3.31
C GLY A 38 -15.05 -11.16 4.72
N ASN A 39 -16.33 -10.92 5.01
CA ASN A 39 -16.87 -10.55 6.33
C ASN A 39 -16.23 -9.35 7.05
N SER A 40 -15.44 -8.52 6.36
CA SER A 40 -14.84 -7.31 6.95
C SER A 40 -15.78 -6.11 6.93
N TRP A 41 -16.89 -6.19 6.19
CA TRP A 41 -17.93 -5.16 6.20
C TRP A 41 -19.32 -5.75 5.92
N HIS A 42 -20.33 -5.25 6.63
CA HIS A 42 -21.73 -5.55 6.37
C HIS A 42 -22.62 -4.35 6.68
N LYS A 43 -23.89 -4.43 6.25
CA LYS A 43 -24.89 -3.43 6.64
C LYS A 43 -25.04 -3.46 8.17
N GLY A 44 -24.86 -2.30 8.80
CA GLY A 44 -24.88 -2.16 10.27
C GLY A 44 -23.51 -2.03 10.91
N CYS A 45 -22.42 -2.20 10.16
CA CYS A 45 -21.10 -1.76 10.63
C CYS A 45 -21.13 -0.29 11.04
N PRO A 46 -20.38 0.09 12.09
CA PRO A 46 -20.44 1.44 12.67
C PRO A 46 -19.87 2.54 11.75
N VAL A 47 -19.12 2.15 10.73
CA VAL A 47 -18.56 3.06 9.72
C VAL A 47 -19.09 2.69 8.34
N ASP A 48 -19.64 3.69 7.66
CA ASP A 48 -20.17 3.53 6.33
C ASP A 48 -19.03 3.31 5.32
N VAL A 49 -19.26 2.49 4.30
CA VAL A 49 -18.31 2.26 3.22
C VAL A 49 -17.90 3.55 2.49
N MET A 50 -18.76 4.57 2.47
CA MET A 50 -18.45 5.90 1.91
C MET A 50 -17.41 6.68 2.74
N ASP A 51 -17.30 6.33 4.03
CA ASP A 51 -16.32 6.91 4.95
C ASP A 51 -14.98 6.16 4.93
N LEU A 52 -14.87 5.08 4.17
CA LEU A 52 -13.63 4.30 4.03
C LEU A 52 -12.84 4.70 2.78
N ARG A 53 -11.53 4.55 2.86
CA ARG A 53 -10.58 4.71 1.75
C ARG A 53 -9.70 3.49 1.65
N TYR A 54 -9.50 3.05 0.41
CA TYR A 54 -8.57 1.99 0.06
C TYR A 54 -7.23 2.61 -0.32
N LEU A 55 -6.19 2.23 0.41
CA LEU A 55 -4.82 2.67 0.22
C LEU A 55 -4.07 1.54 -0.46
N LYS A 56 -3.39 1.88 -1.56
CA LYS A 56 -2.43 1.01 -2.22
C LYS A 56 -1.08 1.71 -2.19
N LEU A 57 -0.11 1.15 -1.48
CA LEU A 57 1.15 1.82 -1.19
C LEU A 57 2.34 0.88 -1.16
N THR A 58 3.54 1.42 -1.35
CA THR A 58 4.79 0.67 -1.27
C THR A 58 5.23 0.51 0.19
N TYR A 59 5.73 -0.67 0.57
CA TYR A 59 6.41 -0.94 1.83
C TYR A 59 7.70 -1.75 1.59
N VAL A 60 8.55 -1.88 2.61
CA VAL A 60 9.77 -2.71 2.55
C VAL A 60 9.52 -4.00 3.33
N ASP A 61 9.79 -5.16 2.73
CA ASP A 61 9.69 -6.46 3.41
C ASP A 61 10.93 -6.81 4.24
N PHE A 62 10.94 -7.99 4.87
CA PHE A 62 12.05 -8.44 5.71
C PHE A 62 13.32 -8.79 4.90
N GLU A 63 13.16 -9.06 3.62
CA GLU A 63 14.23 -9.24 2.64
C GLU A 63 14.81 -7.89 2.17
N GLY A 64 14.20 -6.78 2.59
CA GLY A 64 14.61 -5.43 2.21
C GLY A 64 14.16 -5.04 0.80
N LEU A 65 13.19 -5.75 0.23
CA LEU A 65 12.63 -5.51 -1.09
C LEU A 65 11.36 -4.67 -1.00
N ASP A 66 11.12 -3.90 -2.06
CA ASP A 66 9.90 -3.12 -2.20
C ASP A 66 8.72 -4.02 -2.56
N GLN A 67 7.66 -3.92 -1.77
CA GLN A 67 6.41 -4.62 -1.95
C GLN A 67 5.25 -3.64 -2.04
N ILE A 68 4.11 -4.09 -2.58
CA ILE A 68 2.88 -3.32 -2.61
C ILE A 68 1.90 -3.89 -1.58
N GLY A 69 1.44 -3.02 -0.69
CA GLY A 69 0.50 -3.32 0.37
C GLY A 69 -0.85 -2.65 0.17
N GLU A 70 -1.84 -3.20 0.87
CA GLU A 70 -3.23 -2.78 0.83
C GLU A 70 -3.73 -2.48 2.24
N LEU A 71 -4.35 -1.30 2.45
CA LEU A 71 -5.01 -0.94 3.70
C LEU A 71 -6.39 -0.34 3.43
N ILE A 72 -7.32 -0.52 4.36
CA ILE A 72 -8.57 0.26 4.40
C ILE A 72 -8.55 1.09 5.67
N VAL A 73 -8.83 2.39 5.54
CA VAL A 73 -8.82 3.33 6.67
C VAL A 73 -9.97 4.32 6.53
N HIS A 74 -10.31 5.00 7.63
CA HIS A 74 -11.29 6.08 7.57
C HIS A 74 -10.76 7.28 6.75
N LYS A 75 -11.61 7.91 5.95
CA LYS A 75 -11.25 8.98 5.00
C LYS A 75 -10.52 10.17 5.65
N ASN A 76 -10.83 10.46 6.92
CA ASN A 76 -10.24 11.59 7.65
C ASN A 76 -8.75 11.39 7.99
N ILE A 77 -8.28 10.14 8.06
CA ILE A 77 -6.88 9.81 8.42
C ILE A 77 -6.08 9.23 7.25
N ALA A 78 -6.68 9.15 6.06
CA ALA A 78 -6.06 8.45 4.92
C ALA A 78 -4.70 9.07 4.53
N ASN A 79 -4.59 10.39 4.51
CA ASN A 79 -3.33 11.07 4.22
C ASN A 79 -2.32 10.92 5.35
N ASP A 80 -2.76 10.95 6.61
CA ASP A 80 -1.88 10.79 7.77
C ASP A 80 -1.25 9.39 7.78
N ILE A 81 -2.04 8.36 7.45
CA ILE A 81 -1.53 7.00 7.31
C ILE A 81 -0.53 6.91 6.15
N VAL A 82 -0.79 7.54 5.01
CA VAL A 82 0.20 7.61 3.91
C VAL A 82 1.51 8.25 4.38
N HIS A 83 1.47 9.35 5.15
CA HIS A 83 2.68 9.97 5.69
C HIS A 83 3.42 9.07 6.69
N VAL A 84 2.70 8.34 7.55
CA VAL A 84 3.31 7.35 8.45
C VAL A 84 4.00 6.24 7.65
N MET A 85 3.33 5.72 6.62
CA MET A 85 3.89 4.66 5.77
C MET A 85 5.11 5.15 4.97
N GLU A 86 5.09 6.39 4.48
CA GLU A 86 6.24 7.02 3.83
C GLU A 86 7.43 7.15 4.79
N ALA A 87 7.18 7.58 6.03
CA ALA A 87 8.20 7.65 7.05
C ALA A 87 8.81 6.26 7.31
N LEU A 88 7.99 5.23 7.57
CA LEU A 88 8.44 3.85 7.77
C LEU A 88 9.26 3.33 6.58
N TYR A 89 8.79 3.56 5.36
CA TYR A 89 9.48 3.19 4.13
C TYR A 89 10.85 3.89 4.02
N THR A 90 10.93 5.19 4.34
CA THR A 90 12.16 5.99 4.27
C THR A 90 13.23 5.48 5.22
N MET A 91 12.84 5.03 6.42
CA MET A 91 13.75 4.37 7.38
C MET A 91 13.97 2.88 7.08
N ARG A 92 13.41 2.35 5.99
CA ARG A 92 13.45 0.94 5.58
C ARG A 92 12.97 0.00 6.69
N TYR A 93 11.93 0.40 7.41
CA TYR A 93 11.33 -0.44 8.45
C TYR A 93 10.65 -1.66 7.81
N PRO A 94 11.05 -2.90 8.16
CA PRO A 94 10.51 -4.09 7.52
C PRO A 94 9.09 -4.39 8.01
N ILE A 95 8.20 -4.66 7.07
CA ILE A 95 6.82 -5.12 7.31
C ILE A 95 6.67 -6.48 6.66
N TYR A 96 6.13 -7.47 7.38
CA TYR A 96 6.06 -8.84 6.88
C TYR A 96 5.01 -9.00 5.78
N LYS A 97 3.84 -8.38 5.95
CA LYS A 97 2.69 -8.50 5.06
C LYS A 97 1.72 -7.35 5.29
N MET A 98 1.02 -6.96 4.23
CA MET A 98 -0.02 -5.92 4.28
C MET A 98 -1.14 -6.25 3.29
N GLN A 99 -2.10 -7.04 3.77
CA GLN A 99 -3.28 -7.52 3.05
C GLN A 99 -4.55 -7.03 3.77
N LEU A 100 -5.67 -6.99 3.05
CA LEU A 100 -6.94 -6.60 3.64
C LEU A 100 -7.44 -7.68 4.60
N VAL A 101 -8.12 -7.30 5.69
CA VAL A 101 -8.72 -8.28 6.61
C VAL A 101 -9.78 -9.16 5.92
N SER A 102 -10.35 -8.70 4.80
CA SER A 102 -11.19 -9.52 3.90
C SER A 102 -10.49 -10.79 3.41
N ASP A 103 -9.17 -10.74 3.17
CA ASP A 103 -8.37 -11.89 2.76
C ASP A 103 -8.18 -12.91 3.91
N HIS A 104 -8.53 -12.50 5.12
CA HIS A 104 -8.55 -13.29 6.35
C HIS A 104 -9.97 -13.54 6.87
N LYS A 105 -10.99 -13.44 6.00
CA LYS A 105 -12.41 -13.68 6.33
C LYS A 105 -12.95 -12.81 7.47
N GLY A 106 -12.39 -11.62 7.68
CA GLY A 106 -12.86 -10.69 8.71
C GLY A 106 -12.41 -11.09 10.12
N ASP A 107 -11.45 -12.01 10.23
CA ASP A 107 -10.97 -12.56 11.49
C ASP A 107 -9.63 -11.91 11.88
N ASP A 108 -9.65 -11.13 12.95
CA ASP A 108 -8.47 -10.44 13.47
C ASP A 108 -7.39 -11.43 13.95
N TRP A 109 -7.77 -12.57 14.54
CA TRP A 109 -6.81 -13.57 14.99
C TRP A 109 -6.06 -14.19 13.82
N GLN A 110 -6.77 -14.56 12.75
CA GLN A 110 -6.14 -15.09 11.54
C GLN A 110 -5.23 -14.05 10.86
N SER A 111 -5.60 -12.77 10.90
CA SER A 111 -4.76 -11.67 10.39
C SER A 111 -3.49 -11.51 11.22
N ILE A 112 -3.60 -11.48 12.55
CA ILE A 112 -2.48 -11.31 13.47
C ILE A 112 -1.52 -12.50 13.41
N GLU A 113 -2.03 -13.73 13.47
CA GLU A 113 -1.20 -14.95 13.37
C GLU A 113 -0.45 -15.04 12.04
N ALA A 114 -1.01 -14.46 10.97
CA ALA A 114 -0.36 -14.37 9.66
C ALA A 114 0.67 -13.24 9.55
N GLY A 115 0.93 -12.50 10.62
CA GLY A 115 1.87 -11.37 10.67
C GLY A 115 1.44 -10.18 9.82
N ASN A 116 0.13 -10.02 9.62
CA ASN A 116 -0.41 -9.01 8.72
C ASN A 116 -0.51 -7.63 9.39
N THR A 117 0.04 -6.61 8.75
CA THR A 117 -0.26 -5.21 9.07
C THR A 117 -1.56 -4.83 8.39
N SER A 118 -2.62 -4.61 9.18
CA SER A 118 -3.96 -4.35 8.69
C SER A 118 -4.61 -3.12 9.34
N ALA A 119 -5.73 -2.69 8.76
CA ALA A 119 -6.58 -1.62 9.27
C ALA A 119 -8.05 -1.85 8.84
N PHE A 120 -8.94 -1.20 9.60
CA PHE A 120 -10.40 -1.03 9.55
C PHE A 120 -11.31 -2.22 9.15
#